data_AF-T1CKA7-F1
#
_entry.id   AF-T1CKA7-F1
#
_cell.length_a   1.000
_cell.length_b   1.000
_cell.length_c   1.000
_cell.angle_alpha   90.00
_cell.angle_beta   90.00
_cell.angle_gamma   90.00
#
_symmetry.space_group_name_H-M   'P 1'
#
loop_
_entity.id
_entity.type
_entity.pdbx_description
1 polymer ?
#
loop_
_entity_poly.entity_id
_entity_poly.type
_entity_poly.pdbx_seq_one_letter_code
_entity_poly.pdbx_strand_id
1 'polypeptide(L)'
;MLGLDVDLSGFYAQAAGDPDLGPLALRYRGLKPPRFATLFEALANAVACQQVSLASGIALLGRLSAQFGPAHPLAPELHAFPRPQDLCDADPPALRALGFSQQKTGYLTGLAQDLAGGKLTA
;
A
#
# COMPACT_ATOMS: atom_id res chain seq x y z
N MET A 1 4.12 -12.67 -2.01
CA MET A 1 4.30 -11.28 -2.48
C MET A 1 4.55 -11.21 -3.99
N LEU A 2 5.53 -11.90 -4.57
CA LEU A 2 5.92 -11.75 -5.99
C LEU A 2 4.97 -12.38 -7.04
N GLY A 3 3.90 -13.06 -6.61
CA GLY A 3 2.90 -13.65 -7.51
C GLY A 3 3.41 -14.78 -8.40
N LEU A 4 4.50 -15.46 -8.02
CA LEU A 4 5.15 -16.49 -8.86
C LEU A 4 4.25 -17.70 -9.14
N ASP A 5 3.25 -17.88 -8.30
CA ASP A 5 2.24 -18.93 -8.28
C ASP A 5 0.99 -18.60 -9.10
N VAL A 6 0.86 -17.39 -9.63
CA VAL A 6 -0.31 -16.96 -10.40
C VAL A 6 -0.17 -17.39 -11.86
N ASP A 7 -1.03 -18.32 -12.28
CA ASP A 7 -1.19 -18.66 -13.69
C ASP A 7 -2.03 -17.60 -14.42
N LEU A 8 -1.44 -17.00 -15.46
CA LEU A 8 -2.06 -15.98 -16.30
C LEU A 8 -2.57 -16.54 -17.64
N SER A 9 -2.44 -17.84 -17.90
CA SER A 9 -2.83 -18.47 -19.16
C SER A 9 -4.29 -18.17 -19.54
N GLY A 10 -5.21 -18.29 -18.58
CA GLY A 10 -6.63 -17.99 -18.76
C GLY A 10 -6.89 -16.51 -19.06
N PHE A 11 -6.20 -15.60 -18.37
CA PHE A 11 -6.30 -14.16 -18.65
C PHE A 11 -5.82 -13.84 -20.08
N TYR A 12 -4.71 -14.42 -20.52
CA TYR A 12 -4.21 -14.19 -21.88
C TYR A 12 -5.14 -14.73 -22.95
N ALA A 13 -5.74 -15.91 -22.73
CA ALA A 13 -6.71 -16.48 -23.66
C ALA A 13 -7.95 -15.58 -23.81
N GLN A 14 -8.44 -15.01 -22.71
CA GLN A 14 -9.56 -14.07 -22.73
C GLN A 14 -9.18 -12.74 -23.38
N ALA A 15 -8.06 -12.14 -22.99
CA ALA A 15 -7.63 -10.85 -23.51
C ALA A 15 -7.31 -10.89 -25.02
N ALA A 16 -6.86 -12.03 -25.56
CA ALA A 16 -6.54 -12.14 -26.99
C ALA A 16 -7.74 -11.87 -27.92
N GLY A 17 -8.97 -12.12 -27.46
CA GLY A 17 -10.18 -11.83 -28.23
C GLY A 17 -10.71 -10.41 -28.06
N ASP A 18 -10.14 -9.62 -27.15
CA ASP A 18 -10.59 -8.27 -26.85
C ASP A 18 -9.76 -7.23 -27.63
N PRO A 19 -10.39 -6.36 -28.43
CA PRO A 19 -9.67 -5.41 -29.29
C PRO A 19 -8.88 -4.36 -28.52
N ASP A 20 -9.30 -4.02 -27.30
CA ASP A 20 -8.66 -2.99 -26.47
C ASP A 20 -7.65 -3.60 -25.50
N LEU A 21 -7.99 -4.73 -24.89
CA LEU A 21 -7.14 -5.41 -23.91
C LEU A 21 -6.07 -6.30 -24.54
N GLY A 22 -6.32 -6.90 -25.71
CA GLY A 22 -5.38 -7.80 -26.38
C GLY A 22 -4.00 -7.18 -26.64
N PRO A 23 -3.93 -6.00 -27.27
CA PRO A 23 -2.66 -5.30 -27.48
C PRO A 23 -1.94 -4.95 -26.18
N LEU A 24 -2.68 -4.60 -25.12
CA LEU A 24 -2.12 -4.28 -23.80
C LEU A 24 -1.57 -5.54 -23.11
N ALA A 25 -2.33 -6.64 -23.12
CA ALA A 25 -1.91 -7.91 -22.53
C ALA A 25 -0.66 -8.48 -23.21
N LEU A 26 -0.53 -8.30 -24.53
CA LEU A 26 0.69 -8.67 -25.25
C LEU A 26 1.87 -7.77 -24.88
N ARG A 27 1.66 -6.44 -24.87
CA ARG A 27 2.70 -5.45 -24.54
C ARG A 27 3.24 -5.63 -23.11
N TYR A 28 2.38 -5.97 -22.16
CA TYR A 28 2.71 -6.13 -20.75
C TYR A 28 2.70 -7.60 -20.31
N ARG A 29 3.03 -8.52 -21.22
CA ARG A 29 3.04 -9.96 -20.91
C ARG A 29 3.98 -10.25 -19.73
N GLY A 30 3.44 -10.93 -18.72
CA GLY A 30 4.14 -11.27 -17.49
C GLY A 30 3.98 -10.25 -16.36
N LEU A 31 3.37 -9.08 -16.63
CA LEU A 31 3.05 -8.09 -15.61
C LEU A 31 2.15 -8.71 -14.54
N LYS A 32 2.56 -8.57 -13.29
CA LYS A 32 1.77 -8.97 -12.11
C LYS A 32 1.52 -7.73 -11.25
N PRO A 33 0.28 -7.53 -10.76
CA PRO A 33 0.00 -6.42 -9.87
C PRO A 33 0.87 -6.46 -8.60
N PRO A 34 1.24 -5.30 -8.03
CA PRO A 34 1.88 -5.25 -6.73
C PRO A 34 1.03 -5.97 -5.67
N ARG A 35 1.68 -6.76 -4.82
CA ARG A 35 1.08 -7.31 -3.60
C ARG A 35 1.78 -6.72 -2.38
N PHE A 36 1.01 -6.46 -1.34
CA PHE A 36 1.50 -5.94 -0.07
C PHE A 36 1.64 -7.07 0.96
N ALA A 37 2.47 -6.88 1.98
CA ALA A 37 2.68 -7.90 3.01
C ALA A 37 1.50 -8.02 3.97
N THR A 38 0.75 -6.93 4.16
CA THR A 38 -0.43 -6.88 5.04
C THR A 38 -1.59 -6.12 4.41
N LEU A 39 -2.81 -6.38 4.89
CA LEU A 39 -4.00 -5.61 4.51
C LEU A 39 -3.84 -4.13 4.88
N PHE A 40 -3.24 -3.83 6.04
CA PHE A 40 -3.00 -2.46 6.46
C PHE A 40 -2.12 -1.70 5.48
N GLU A 41 -1.00 -2.30 5.06
CA GLU A 41 -0.08 -1.70 4.10
C GLU A 41 -0.76 -1.44 2.75
N ALA A 42 -1.62 -2.38 2.30
CA ALA A 42 -2.40 -2.20 1.08
C ALA A 42 -3.37 -1.00 1.17
N LEU A 43 -4.11 -0.90 2.28
CA LEU A 43 -5.07 0.19 2.49
C LEU A 43 -4.38 1.53 2.71
N ALA A 44 -3.28 1.56 3.48
CA ALA A 44 -2.47 2.75 3.66
C ALA A 44 -1.88 3.24 2.33
N ASN A 45 -1.44 2.32 1.46
CA ASN A 45 -0.99 2.67 0.11
C ASN A 45 -2.11 3.31 -0.72
N ALA A 46 -3.31 2.70 -0.71
CA ALA A 46 -4.47 3.25 -1.39
C ALA A 46 -4.81 4.66 -0.89
N VAL A 47 -4.86 4.87 0.44
CA VAL A 47 -5.11 6.18 1.05
C VAL A 47 -4.04 7.21 0.68
N ALA A 48 -2.76 6.84 0.76
CA ALA A 48 -1.65 7.74 0.43
C ALA A 48 -1.70 8.18 -1.04
N CYS A 49 -1.99 7.26 -1.96
CA CYS A 49 -2.00 7.50 -3.40
C CYS A 49 -3.30 8.11 -3.96
N GLN A 50 -4.36 8.25 -3.15
CA GLN A 50 -5.61 8.89 -3.59
C GLN A 50 -5.38 10.33 -4.09
N GLN A 51 -5.87 10.64 -5.29
CA GLN A 51 -5.90 12.00 -5.88
C GLN A 51 -4.52 12.69 -5.92
N VAL A 52 -3.43 11.92 -6.02
CA VAL A 52 -2.06 12.42 -6.15
C VAL A 52 -1.27 11.57 -7.13
N SER A 53 -0.07 12.02 -7.52
CA SER A 53 0.82 11.18 -8.32
C SER A 53 1.33 9.98 -7.52
N LEU A 54 1.64 8.89 -8.22
CA LEU A 54 2.23 7.70 -7.61
C LEU A 54 3.54 8.04 -6.88
N ALA A 55 4.39 8.87 -7.48
CA ALA A 55 5.65 9.29 -6.86
C ALA A 55 5.44 10.00 -5.52
N SER A 56 4.47 10.92 -5.44
CA SER A 56 4.13 11.63 -4.21
C SER A 56 3.55 10.69 -3.15
N GLY A 57 2.67 9.76 -3.55
CA GLY A 57 2.11 8.75 -2.65
C GLY A 57 3.18 7.83 -2.05
N ILE A 58 4.10 7.34 -2.88
CA ILE A 58 5.24 6.51 -2.43
C ILE A 58 6.17 7.30 -1.50
N ALA A 59 6.45 8.57 -1.79
CA ALA A 59 7.25 9.42 -0.91
C ALA A 59 6.60 9.65 0.47
N LEU A 60 5.26 9.80 0.51
CA LEU A 60 4.51 9.88 1.77
C LEU A 60 4.64 8.60 2.60
N LEU A 61 4.49 7.43 1.96
CA LEU A 61 4.63 6.14 2.62
C LEU A 61 6.06 5.90 3.13
N GLY A 62 7.07 6.33 2.38
CA GLY A 62 8.47 6.26 2.82
C GLY A 62 8.71 7.07 4.10
N ARG A 63 8.19 8.30 4.18
CA ARG A 63 8.27 9.11 5.41
C ARG A 63 7.46 8.53 6.56
N LEU A 64 6.29 7.97 6.28
CA LEU A 64 5.48 7.26 7.27
C LEU A 64 6.25 6.09 7.87
N SER A 65 6.89 5.28 7.02
CA SER A 65 7.74 4.16 7.43
C SER A 65 8.93 4.61 8.28
N ALA A 66 9.61 5.68 7.87
CA ALA A 66 10.75 6.20 8.62
C ALA A 66 10.37 6.74 10.02
N GLN A 67 9.18 7.33 10.16
CA GLN A 67 8.77 7.94 11.43
C GLN A 67 8.03 6.99 12.38
N PHE A 68 7.19 6.10 11.86
CA PHE A 68 6.31 5.23 12.66
C PHE A 68 6.64 3.75 12.53
N GLY A 69 7.50 3.39 11.58
CA GLY A 69 7.90 2.02 11.33
C GLY A 69 8.96 1.52 12.33
N PRO A 70 8.88 0.26 12.76
CA PRO A 70 9.89 -0.30 13.63
C PRO A 70 11.24 -0.39 12.89
N ALA A 71 12.30 0.04 13.57
CA ALA A 71 13.66 -0.04 13.04
C ALA A 71 14.12 -1.50 12.95
N HIS A 72 14.91 -1.81 11.91
CA HIS A 72 15.46 -3.15 11.73
C HIS A 72 16.54 -3.42 12.81
N PRO A 73 16.49 -4.57 13.53
CA PRO A 73 17.37 -4.81 14.68
C PRO A 73 18.88 -4.77 14.38
N LEU A 74 19.27 -5.10 13.14
CA LEU A 74 20.68 -5.12 12.70
C LEU A 74 21.03 -3.97 11.74
N ALA A 75 20.07 -3.13 11.39
CA ALA A 75 20.24 -2.03 10.43
C ALA A 75 19.28 -0.89 10.83
N PRO A 76 19.56 -0.16 11.92
CA PRO A 76 18.60 0.77 12.54
C PRO A 76 18.17 1.93 11.63
N GLU A 77 18.90 2.20 10.55
CA GLU A 77 18.55 3.15 9.50
C GLU A 77 17.43 2.66 8.56
N LEU A 78 17.17 1.35 8.54
CA LEU A 78 16.09 0.74 7.79
C LEU A 78 14.88 0.55 8.69
N HIS A 79 13.73 1.01 8.23
CA HIS A 79 12.47 0.89 8.94
C HIS A 79 11.51 0.01 8.14
N ALA A 80 10.86 -0.94 8.81
CA ALA A 80 9.75 -1.67 8.22
C ALA A 80 8.50 -0.77 8.16
N PHE A 81 7.49 -1.18 7.39
CA PHE A 81 6.22 -0.46 7.38
C PHE A 81 5.53 -0.54 8.76
N PRO A 82 4.87 0.53 9.26
CA PRO A 82 4.19 0.49 10.55
C PRO A 82 3.07 -0.56 10.58
N ARG A 83 2.89 -1.20 11.73
CA ARG A 83 1.71 -2.03 12.01
C ARG A 83 0.53 -1.12 12.36
N PRO A 84 -0.72 -1.62 12.30
CA PRO A 84 -1.87 -0.86 12.78
C PRO A 84 -1.68 -0.30 14.20
N GLN A 85 -1.10 -1.10 15.11
CA GLN A 85 -0.87 -0.69 16.50
C GLN A 85 0.08 0.50 16.62
N ASP A 86 1.03 0.64 15.69
CA ASP A 86 2.01 1.74 15.71
C ASP A 86 1.37 3.08 15.29
N LEU A 87 0.14 3.06 14.73
CA LEU A 87 -0.58 4.24 14.24
C LEU A 87 -1.95 4.48 14.92
N CYS A 88 -2.39 3.62 15.83
CA CYS A 88 -3.68 3.78 16.53
C CYS A 88 -3.81 5.10 17.28
N ASP A 89 -2.71 5.51 17.94
CA ASP A 89 -2.61 6.71 18.78
C ASP A 89 -1.69 7.76 18.14
N ALA A 90 -1.42 7.65 16.84
CA ALA A 90 -0.58 8.62 16.14
C ALA A 90 -1.26 9.99 16.14
N ASP A 91 -0.51 11.00 16.59
CA ASP A 91 -1.01 12.38 16.68
C ASP A 91 -1.32 12.92 15.25
N PRO A 92 -2.55 13.38 14.97
CA PRO A 92 -2.91 13.87 13.64
C PRO A 92 -1.97 14.97 13.08
N PRO A 93 -1.53 15.98 13.86
CA PRO A 93 -0.48 16.91 13.48
C PRO A 93 0.83 16.25 13.01
N ALA A 94 1.26 15.15 13.63
CA ALA A 94 2.48 14.44 13.21
C ALA A 94 2.32 13.83 11.81
N LEU A 95 1.18 13.21 11.53
CA LEU A 95 0.86 12.70 10.19
C LEU A 95 0.73 13.84 9.17
N ARG A 96 0.18 15.00 9.57
CA ARG A 96 0.10 16.19 8.71
C ARG A 96 1.48 16.75 8.38
N ALA A 97 2.42 16.74 9.33
CA ALA A 97 3.80 17.16 9.12
C ALA A 97 4.54 16.29 8.10
N LEU A 98 4.14 15.03 7.94
CA LEU A 98 4.63 14.16 6.87
C LEU A 98 4.08 14.52 5.48
N GLY A 99 3.09 15.42 5.38
CA GLY A 99 2.47 15.85 4.13
C GLY A 99 1.14 15.17 3.82
N PHE A 100 0.57 14.40 4.75
CA PHE A 100 -0.80 13.91 4.59
C PHE A 100 -1.82 15.05 4.71
N SER A 101 -2.95 14.91 4.00
CA SER A 101 -4.08 15.82 4.17
C SER A 101 -4.84 15.49 5.47
N GLN A 102 -5.65 16.44 5.97
CA GLN A 102 -6.51 16.23 7.13
C GLN A 102 -7.37 14.96 7.00
N GLN A 103 -7.97 14.75 5.82
CA GLN A 103 -8.80 13.57 5.56
C GLN A 103 -7.98 12.29 5.55
N LYS A 104 -6.83 12.25 4.87
CA LYS A 104 -5.96 11.06 4.82
C LYS A 104 -5.44 10.68 6.20
N THR A 105 -5.11 11.67 7.03
CA THR A 105 -4.74 11.45 8.43
C THR A 105 -5.87 10.71 9.18
N GLY A 106 -7.11 11.18 9.07
CA GLY A 106 -8.26 10.52 9.71
C GLY A 106 -8.54 9.12 9.18
N TYR A 107 -8.37 8.90 7.87
CA TYR A 107 -8.51 7.55 7.29
C TYR A 107 -7.44 6.60 7.78
N LEU A 108 -6.17 7.04 7.86
CA LEU A 108 -5.07 6.19 8.31
C LEU A 108 -5.23 5.77 9.78
N THR A 109 -5.55 6.70 10.68
CA THR A 109 -5.76 6.39 12.10
C THR A 109 -7.02 5.55 12.32
N GLY A 110 -8.11 5.84 11.60
CA GLY A 110 -9.34 5.04 11.66
C GLY A 110 -9.12 3.60 11.19
N LEU A 111 -8.44 3.42 10.05
CA LEU A 111 -8.08 2.08 9.55
C LEU A 111 -7.17 1.34 10.53
N ALA A 112 -6.18 2.03 11.12
CA ALA A 112 -5.29 1.46 12.11
C ALA A 112 -6.08 0.94 13.34
N GLN A 113 -7.01 1.74 13.86
CA GLN A 113 -7.86 1.38 14.99
C GLN A 113 -8.80 0.21 14.67
N ASP A 114 -9.44 0.22 13.51
CA ASP A 114 -10.38 -0.85 13.13
C ASP A 114 -9.68 -2.19 12.88
N LEU A 115 -8.46 -2.18 12.30
CA LEU A 115 -7.64 -3.38 12.14
C LEU A 115 -7.05 -3.87 13.47
N ALA A 116 -6.54 -2.96 14.30
CA ALA A 116 -6.00 -3.32 15.62
C ALA A 116 -7.09 -3.87 16.56
N GLY A 117 -8.31 -3.33 16.45
CA GLY A 117 -9.49 -3.79 17.19
C GLY A 117 -10.21 -4.99 16.55
N GLY A 118 -9.74 -5.52 15.42
CA GLY A 118 -10.30 -6.71 14.77
C GLY A 118 -11.66 -6.52 14.10
N LYS A 119 -12.11 -5.28 13.87
CA LYS A 119 -13.33 -4.99 13.09
C LYS A 119 -13.12 -5.20 11.59
N LEU A 120 -11.88 -5.02 11.13
CA LEU A 120 -11.42 -5.35 9.79
C LEU A 120 -10.41 -6.49 9.89
N THR A 121 -10.56 -7.50 9.02
CA THR A 121 -9.65 -8.65 8.93
C THR A 121 -9.38 -8.99 7.46
N ALA A 122 -8.23 -9.62 7.19
CA ALA A 122 -7.82 -10.05 5.85
C ALA A 122 -8.45 -11.39 5.43
#